data_AF-A0A378MV85-F1
#
_entry.id   AF-A0A378MV85-F1
#
_cell.length_a   1.000
_cell.length_b   1.000
_cell.length_c   1.000
_cell.angle_alpha   90.00
_cell.angle_beta   90.00
_cell.angle_gamma   90.00
#
_symmetry.space_group_name_H-M   'P 1'
#
loop_
_entity.id
_entity.type
_entity.pdbx_description
1 polymer ?
#
loop_
_entity_poly.entity_id
_entity_poly.type
_entity_poly.pdbx_seq_one_letter_code
_entity_poly.pdbx_strand_id
1 'polypeptide(L)' 'MHGNSVGTAGDYSTGAGQTILPYVLGSTEVYSQGTSWEIILKESENIIFWASDPVKNLQVGWNCETTKPMPTWKN' A
#
# COMPACT_ATOMS: atom_id res chain seq x y z
N MET A 1 -18.33 -32.11 20.18
CA MET A 1 -18.50 -31.06 19.17
C MET A 1 -17.14 -30.39 19.00
N HIS A 2 -16.35 -30.82 18.02
CA HIS A 2 -15.03 -30.22 17.78
C HIS A 2 -15.24 -28.94 16.97
N GLY A 3 -14.91 -27.79 17.56
CA GLY A 3 -14.90 -26.51 16.85
C GLY A 3 -13.65 -26.42 16.02
N ASN A 4 -13.77 -26.43 14.69
CA ASN A 4 -12.68 -26.07 13.80
C ASN A 4 -12.65 -24.54 13.67
N SER A 5 -11.51 -23.92 13.93
CA SER A 5 -11.27 -22.53 13.55
C SER A 5 -10.90 -22.48 12.07
N VAL A 6 -11.42 -21.49 11.35
CA VAL A 6 -10.93 -21.17 10.01
C VAL A 6 -9.69 -20.31 10.21
N GLY A 7 -8.53 -20.78 9.74
CA GLY A 7 -7.31 -19.97 9.77
C GLY A 7 -7.46 -18.75 8.86
N THR A 8 -7.23 -17.56 9.40
CA THR A 8 -7.14 -16.33 8.60
C THR A 8 -5.71 -16.21 8.07
N ALA A 9 -5.55 -16.10 6.75
CA ALA A 9 -4.26 -15.86 6.12
C ALA A 9 -4.10 -14.36 5.82
N GLY A 10 -3.00 -13.76 6.29
CA GLY A 10 -2.69 -12.33 6.11
C GLY A 10 -3.39 -11.40 7.08
N ASP A 11 -3.15 -10.09 6.92
CA ASP A 11 -3.80 -9.03 7.70
C ASP A 11 -5.08 -8.51 7.03
N TYR A 12 -5.88 -7.75 7.79
CA TYR A 12 -7.16 -7.19 7.31
C TYR A 12 -7.00 -6.26 6.09
N SER A 13 -5.87 -5.55 6.00
CA SER A 13 -5.63 -4.55 4.98
C SER A 13 -5.22 -5.17 3.63
N THR A 14 -4.49 -6.29 3.65
CA THR A 14 -3.84 -6.80 2.44
C THR A 14 -3.92 -8.31 2.23
N GLY A 15 -4.65 -9.05 3.07
CA GLY A 15 -4.64 -10.53 3.07
C GLY A 15 -4.93 -11.19 1.72
N ALA A 16 -5.86 -10.64 0.93
CA ALA A 16 -6.12 -11.12 -0.43
C ALA A 16 -4.92 -10.87 -1.37
N GLY A 17 -4.32 -9.68 -1.30
CA GLY A 17 -3.15 -9.30 -2.10
C GLY A 17 -1.93 -10.14 -1.77
N GLN A 18 -1.65 -10.33 -0.48
CA GLN A 18 -0.56 -11.21 -0.01
C GLN A 18 -0.71 -12.66 -0.47
N THR A 19 -1.94 -13.11 -0.72
CA THR A 19 -2.20 -14.47 -1.19
C THR A 19 -1.99 -14.61 -2.69
N ILE A 20 -2.52 -13.68 -3.50
CA ILE A 20 -2.50 -13.84 -4.96
C ILE A 20 -1.20 -13.35 -5.61
N LEU A 21 -0.60 -12.26 -5.11
CA LEU A 21 0.53 -11.60 -5.77
C LEU A 21 1.80 -12.47 -5.83
N PRO A 22 2.12 -13.35 -4.87
CA PRO A 22 3.26 -14.27 -5.00
C PRO A 22 3.17 -15.19 -6.23
N TYR A 23 1.97 -15.56 -6.66
CA TYR A 23 1.77 -16.40 -7.85
C TYR A 23 1.94 -15.65 -9.17
N VAL A 24 1.80 -14.32 -9.14
CA VAL A 24 1.86 -13.47 -10.33
C VAL A 24 3.20 -12.76 -10.45
N LEU A 25 3.67 -12.16 -9.35
CA LEU A 25 4.84 -11.27 -9.28
C LEU A 25 6.02 -11.91 -8.53
N GLY A 26 5.84 -13.09 -7.92
CA GLY A 26 6.89 -13.77 -7.14
C GLY A 26 7.12 -13.20 -5.74
N SER A 27 6.31 -12.22 -5.32
CA SER A 27 6.42 -11.50 -4.06
C SER A 27 5.03 -11.02 -3.60
N THR A 28 4.89 -10.70 -2.31
CA THR A 28 3.62 -10.19 -1.76
C THR A 28 3.31 -8.76 -2.20
N GLU A 29 4.33 -7.97 -2.54
CA GLU A 29 4.29 -6.57 -3.05
C GLU A 29 3.62 -5.49 -2.17
N VAL A 30 2.56 -5.82 -1.44
CA VAL A 30 1.70 -4.86 -0.71
C VAL A 30 2.40 -4.06 0.39
N TYR A 31 3.55 -4.54 0.88
CA TYR A 31 4.40 -3.84 1.85
C TYR A 31 5.83 -3.63 1.35
N SER A 32 6.06 -3.85 0.05
CA SER A 32 7.35 -3.60 -0.58
C SER A 32 7.59 -2.11 -0.73
N GLN A 33 8.87 -1.69 -0.66
CA GLN A 33 9.23 -0.31 -0.91
C GLN A 33 9.06 0.02 -2.40
N GLY A 34 8.22 1.02 -2.68
CA GLY A 34 8.02 1.53 -4.05
C GLY A 34 9.04 2.60 -4.46
N THR A 35 8.90 3.09 -5.69
CA THR A 35 9.71 4.18 -6.25
C THR A 35 9.58 5.46 -5.43
N SER A 36 10.67 6.23 -5.30
CA SER A 36 10.68 7.47 -4.53
C SER A 36 9.84 8.58 -5.17
N TRP A 37 9.22 9.42 -4.32
CA TRP A 37 8.39 10.55 -4.75
C TRP A 37 9.11 11.54 -5.67
N GLU A 38 10.40 11.78 -5.44
CA GLU A 38 11.20 12.69 -6.28
C GLU A 38 11.29 12.20 -7.73
N ILE A 39 11.46 10.90 -7.94
CA ILE A 39 11.51 10.30 -9.28
C ILE A 39 10.11 10.30 -9.90
N ILE A 40 9.07 9.95 -9.12
CA ILE A 40 7.69 9.96 -9.62
C ILE A 40 7.31 11.34 -10.14
N LEU A 41 7.61 12.41 -9.39
CA LEU A 41 7.27 13.79 -9.78
C LEU A 41 8.11 14.31 -10.96
N LYS A 42 9.32 13.78 -11.14
CA LYS A 42 10.22 14.21 -12.22
C LYS A 42 9.95 13.51 -13.55
N GLU A 43 9.63 12.22 -13.51
CA GLU A 43 9.59 11.37 -14.71
C GLU A 43 8.17 10.97 -15.14
N SER A 44 7.14 11.17 -14.30
CA SER A 44 5.76 10.78 -14.63
C SER A 44 5.00 11.93 -15.30
N GLU A 45 4.46 11.70 -16.48
CA GLU A 45 3.58 12.66 -17.18
C GLU A 45 2.14 12.64 -16.64
N ASN A 46 1.70 11.47 -16.17
CA ASN A 46 0.35 11.27 -15.65
C ASN A 46 0.39 10.31 -14.45
N ILE A 47 -0.26 10.71 -13.36
CA ILE A 47 -0.35 9.93 -12.12
C ILE A 47 -1.82 9.62 -11.85
N ILE A 48 -2.17 8.34 -11.82
CA ILE A 48 -3.55 7.87 -11.58
C ILE A 48 -3.65 7.22 -10.20
N PHE A 49 -4.53 7.74 -9.37
CA PHE A 49 -4.91 7.10 -8.10
C PHE A 49 -6.10 6.18 -8.31
N TRP A 50 -5.87 4.86 -8.33
CA TRP A 50 -6.94 3.87 -8.42
C TRP A 50 -7.31 3.33 -7.05
N ALA A 51 -8.57 3.53 -6.63
CA ALA A 51 -9.09 3.08 -5.34
C ALA A 51 -8.21 3.47 -4.14
N SER A 52 -7.50 4.59 -4.24
CA SER A 52 -6.56 5.08 -3.24
C SER A 52 -6.86 6.53 -2.89
N ASP A 53 -6.78 6.85 -1.60
CA ASP A 53 -6.93 8.19 -1.04
C ASP A 53 -5.67 8.53 -0.20
N PRO A 54 -4.58 8.95 -0.86
CA PRO A 54 -3.31 9.18 -0.18
C PRO A 54 -3.33 10.39 0.76
N VAL A 55 -4.22 11.37 0.55
CA VAL A 55 -4.31 12.57 1.39
C VAL A 55 -4.83 12.22 2.79
N LYS A 56 -5.77 11.28 2.87
CA LYS A 56 -6.32 10.79 4.13
C LYS A 56 -5.46 9.68 4.73
N ASN A 57 -5.13 8.66 3.93
CA ASN A 57 -4.57 7.41 4.45
C ASN A 57 -3.10 7.51 4.87
N LEU A 58 -2.34 8.49 4.37
CA LEU A 58 -0.93 8.69 4.74
C LEU A 58 -0.72 9.43 6.06
N GLN A 59 -1.81 9.80 6.76
CA GLN A 59 -1.73 10.48 8.07
C GLN A 59 -1.35 9.53 9.22
N VAL A 60 -1.37 8.23 8.97
CA VAL A 60 -1.07 7.18 9.96
C VAL A 60 0.07 6.31 9.46
N GLY A 61 0.96 5.90 10.36
CA GLY A 61 2.14 5.10 10.02
C GLY A 61 2.51 4.12 11.13
N TRP A 62 3.16 3.01 10.76
CA TRP A 62 3.54 1.95 11.70
C TRP A 62 4.63 2.39 12.69
N ASN A 63 5.63 3.15 12.23
CA ASN A 63 6.74 3.63 13.06
C ASN A 63 6.68 5.13 13.40
N CYS A 64 6.04 5.94 12.54
CA CYS A 64 5.90 7.39 12.72
C CYS A 64 4.81 7.92 11.78
N GLU A 65 3.96 8.82 12.29
CA GLU A 65 2.73 9.31 11.63
C GLU A 65 3.00 10.32 10.49
N THR A 66 4.27 10.58 10.16
CA THR A 66 4.65 11.59 9.17
C THR A 66 5.87 11.18 8.36
N THR A 67 5.68 10.31 7.37
CA THR A 67 6.50 10.42 6.15
C THR A 67 5.87 11.54 5.34
N LYS A 68 6.63 12.60 5.00
CA LYS A 68 6.14 13.84 4.37
C LYS A 68 4.91 13.54 3.48
N PRO A 69 3.70 14.03 3.83
CA PRO A 69 2.54 13.81 2.99
C PRO A 69 2.87 14.27 1.58
N MET A 70 2.36 13.53 0.60
CA MET A 70 2.47 13.83 -0.82
C MET A 70 2.51 15.36 -1.01
N PRO A 71 3.53 15.93 -1.68
CA PRO A 71 3.66 17.38 -1.79
C PRO A 71 2.34 17.91 -2.35
N THR A 72 1.60 18.63 -1.52
CA THR A 72 0.31 19.17 -1.90
C THR A 72 0.58 20.20 -2.97
N TRP A 73 0.00 20.01 -4.15
CA TRP A 73 -0.05 21.02 -5.21
C TRP A 73 -0.92 22.18 -4.69
N LYS A 74 -0.34 23.06 -3.88
CA LYS A 74 -0.94 24.35 -3.55
C LYS A 74 -0.58 25.30 -4.68
N ASN A 75 -1.56 25.57 -5.54
CA ASN A 75 -1.60 26.80 -6.33
C ASN A 75 -1.76 28.00 -5.41
#